data_AF-A0A4P5VUX6-F1
#
_entry.id   AF-A0A4P5VUX6-F1
#
_cell.length_a   1.000
_cell.length_b   1.000
_cell.length_c   1.000
_cell.angle_alpha   90.00
_cell.angle_beta   90.00
_cell.angle_gamma   90.00
#
_symmetry.space_group_name_H-M   'P 1'
#
loop_
_entity.id
_entity.type
_entity.pdbx_description
1 polymer ?
#
loop_
_entity_poly.entity_id
_entity_poly.type
_entity_poly.pdbx_seq_one_letter_code
_entity_poly.pdbx_strand_id
1 'polypeptide(L)'
;MHATLTFLLLLGACAPTPAVPEPASTTAPRTPDDLELRRRAMTDELRALVSELEAAGRYDCCIAHPCKLCAVRAGGCRCGEAARAGEPVCEECATMWLKGQGAEPVERSSIRSFLEAERMANGDYGVICGQPRPATP
;
A
#
# COMPACT_ATOMS: atom_id res chain seq x y z
N MET A 1 -10.46 61.72 15.00
CA MET A 1 -10.57 60.66 16.01
C MET A 1 -9.97 59.41 15.39
N HIS A 2 -8.78 59.03 15.84
CA HIS A 2 -7.95 57.97 15.24
C HIS A 2 -8.23 56.65 15.98
N ALA A 3 -8.57 55.59 15.25
CA ALA A 3 -8.62 54.23 15.79
C ALA A 3 -7.69 53.35 14.95
N THR A 4 -6.44 53.27 15.41
CA THR A 4 -5.38 52.37 14.97
C THR A 4 -5.74 50.94 15.39
N LEU A 5 -5.99 50.06 14.41
CA LEU A 5 -6.23 48.64 14.64
C LEU A 5 -4.92 47.87 14.51
N THR A 6 -4.43 47.39 15.66
CA THR A 6 -3.17 46.70 15.87
C THR A 6 -3.14 45.35 15.12
N PHE A 7 -2.30 45.26 14.10
CA PHE A 7 -1.96 44.03 13.36
C PHE A 7 -1.00 43.19 14.22
N LEU A 8 -1.55 42.28 15.02
CA LEU A 8 -0.79 41.42 15.94
C LEU A 8 -0.24 40.20 15.18
N LEU A 9 1.07 40.28 14.88
CA LEU A 9 1.93 39.24 14.33
C LEU A 9 1.84 37.93 15.13
N LEU A 10 1.20 36.91 14.56
CA LEU A 10 1.32 35.52 14.97
C LEU A 10 2.60 34.92 14.37
N LEU A 11 3.73 35.16 15.05
CA LEU A 11 4.97 34.42 14.86
C LEU A 11 4.76 32.99 15.39
N GLY A 12 4.40 32.07 14.50
CA GLY A 12 4.32 30.64 14.79
C GLY A 12 5.68 30.10 15.18
N ALA A 13 5.82 29.66 16.43
CA ALA A 13 7.01 29.01 16.94
C ALA A 13 7.22 27.66 16.22
N CYS A 14 8.29 27.56 15.43
CA CYS A 14 8.83 26.28 14.98
C CYS A 14 9.39 25.54 16.22
N ALA A 15 8.57 24.72 16.86
CA ALA A 15 9.08 23.78 17.86
C ALA A 15 10.01 22.77 17.16
N PRO A 16 11.22 22.51 17.66
CA PRO A 16 12.11 21.51 17.11
C PRO A 16 11.45 20.13 17.22
N THR A 17 11.28 19.45 16.09
CA THR A 17 10.82 18.06 16.04
C THR A 17 11.76 17.21 16.90
N PRO A 18 11.27 16.46 17.90
CA PRO A 18 12.13 15.55 18.65
C PRO A 18 12.74 14.55 17.67
N ALA A 19 14.07 14.42 17.71
CA ALA A 19 14.77 13.41 16.93
C ALA A 19 14.19 12.04 17.28
N VAL A 20 13.59 11.35 16.30
CA VAL A 20 13.20 9.95 16.46
C VAL A 20 14.52 9.20 16.73
N PRO A 21 14.68 8.56 17.90
CA PRO A 21 15.90 7.82 18.18
C PRO A 21 16.10 6.80 17.08
N GLU A 22 17.24 6.89 16.40
CA GLU A 22 17.62 5.98 15.34
C GLU A 22 17.59 4.57 15.92
N PRO A 23 16.80 3.63 15.35
CA PRO A 23 16.71 2.30 15.92
C PRO A 23 18.11 1.71 15.93
N ALA A 24 18.63 1.40 17.12
CA ALA A 24 19.96 0.85 17.29
C ALA A 24 20.11 -0.37 16.38
N SER A 25 20.81 -0.18 15.27
CA SER A 25 21.08 -1.22 14.29
C SER A 25 21.97 -2.23 14.99
N THR A 26 21.40 -3.35 15.41
CA THR A 26 22.18 -4.43 16.02
C THR A 26 22.93 -5.12 14.89
N THR A 27 24.15 -4.65 14.63
CA THR A 27 25.00 -5.00 13.48
C THR A 27 25.67 -6.37 13.59
N ALA A 28 25.27 -7.23 14.54
CA ALA A 28 25.81 -8.58 14.63
C ALA A 28 25.46 -9.34 13.33
N PRO A 29 26.45 -9.96 12.65
CA PRO A 29 26.18 -10.80 11.49
C PRO A 29 25.23 -11.93 11.89
N ARG A 30 24.10 -12.03 11.19
CA ARG A 30 23.14 -13.12 11.41
C ARG A 30 23.62 -14.35 10.65
N THR A 31 23.56 -15.52 11.28
CA THR A 31 23.85 -16.77 10.58
C THR A 31 22.71 -17.12 9.61
N PRO A 32 22.96 -17.96 8.59
CA PRO A 32 21.89 -18.49 7.74
C PRO A 32 20.74 -19.13 8.53
N ASP A 33 21.06 -19.82 9.63
CA ASP A 33 20.07 -20.46 10.49
C ASP A 33 19.18 -19.43 11.21
N ASP A 34 19.77 -18.33 11.71
CA ASP A 34 19.02 -17.23 12.33
C ASP A 34 18.03 -16.59 11.35
N LEU A 35 18.44 -16.43 10.09
CA LEU A 35 17.59 -15.86 9.04
C LEU A 35 16.41 -16.79 8.71
N GLU A 36 16.66 -18.09 8.63
CA GLU A 36 15.61 -19.08 8.37
C GLU A 36 14.62 -19.17 9.54
N LEU A 37 15.10 -19.17 10.79
CA LEU A 37 14.24 -19.11 11.98
C LEU A 37 13.34 -17.87 11.96
N ARG A 38 13.92 -16.70 11.66
CA ARG A 38 13.14 -15.45 11.57
C ARG A 38 12.13 -15.47 10.43
N ARG A 39 12.49 -16.02 9.27
CA ARG A 39 11.57 -16.16 8.13
C ARG A 39 10.37 -17.04 8.49
N ARG A 40 10.60 -18.13 9.20
CA ARG A 40 9.52 -19.03 9.69
C ARG A 40 8.60 -18.30 10.65
N ALA A 41 9.16 -17.64 11.67
CA ALA A 41 8.39 -16.85 12.64
C ALA A 41 7.48 -15.81 11.95
N MET A 42 8.03 -15.00 11.04
CA MET A 42 7.23 -14.02 10.28
C MET A 42 6.15 -14.68 9.40
N THR A 43 6.43 -15.86 8.84
CA THR A 43 5.47 -16.60 8.03
C THR A 43 4.31 -17.12 8.87
N ASP A 44 4.60 -17.61 10.07
CA ASP A 44 3.62 -18.14 11.01
C ASP A 44 2.75 -17.03 11.60
N GLU A 45 3.35 -15.92 12.03
CA GLU A 45 2.62 -14.72 12.49
C GLU A 45 1.65 -14.22 11.41
N LEU A 46 2.13 -14.15 10.17
CA LEU A 46 1.32 -13.67 9.06
C LEU A 46 0.21 -14.66 8.66
N ARG A 47 0.44 -15.97 8.84
CA ARG A 47 -0.62 -16.98 8.66
C ARG A 47 -1.69 -16.84 9.74
N ALA A 48 -1.29 -16.63 10.99
CA ALA A 48 -2.22 -16.41 12.10
C ALA A 48 -3.09 -15.17 11.85
N LEU A 49 -2.47 -14.04 11.48
CA LEU A 49 -3.19 -12.81 11.14
C LEU A 49 -4.22 -13.03 10.02
N VAL A 50 -3.85 -13.72 8.94
CA VAL A 50 -4.79 -14.01 7.84
C VAL A 50 -5.95 -14.87 8.35
N SER A 51 -5.66 -15.94 9.10
CA SER A 51 -6.70 -16.81 9.64
C SER A 51 -7.67 -16.10 10.59
N GLU A 52 -7.18 -15.17 11.41
CA GLU A 52 -8.02 -14.35 12.29
C GLU A 52 -8.94 -13.42 11.49
N LEU A 53 -8.41 -12.79 10.43
CA LEU A 53 -9.20 -11.91 9.57
C LEU A 53 -10.22 -12.68 8.73
N GLU A 54 -9.88 -13.89 8.26
CA GLU A 54 -10.79 -14.81 7.57
C GLU A 54 -11.93 -15.23 8.51
N ALA A 55 -11.61 -15.64 9.74
CA ALA A 55 -12.60 -16.01 10.75
C ALA A 55 -13.53 -14.83 11.12
N ALA A 56 -13.02 -13.60 11.06
CA ALA A 56 -13.80 -12.38 11.26
C ALA A 56 -14.58 -11.94 10.00
N GLY A 57 -14.48 -12.64 8.87
CA GLY A 57 -15.09 -12.27 7.60
C GLY A 57 -14.51 -10.99 6.97
N ARG A 58 -13.33 -10.57 7.41
CA ARG A 58 -12.64 -9.34 6.97
C ARG A 58 -11.62 -9.59 5.88
N TYR A 59 -11.29 -10.83 5.60
CA TYR A 59 -10.32 -11.19 4.58
C TYR A 59 -10.85 -12.35 3.74
N ASP A 60 -11.06 -12.08 2.46
CA ASP A 60 -11.47 -13.06 1.45
C ASP A 60 -10.64 -12.83 0.18
N CYS A 61 -9.54 -13.58 0.03
CA CYS A 61 -8.62 -13.38 -1.07
C CYS A 61 -9.07 -14.17 -2.30
N CYS A 62 -9.47 -13.45 -3.35
CA CYS A 62 -10.03 -14.01 -4.57
C CYS A 62 -9.00 -14.26 -5.68
N ILE A 63 -7.71 -14.41 -5.35
CA ILE A 63 -6.64 -14.74 -6.31
C ILE A 63 -6.00 -16.09 -5.96
N ALA A 64 -5.45 -16.79 -6.97
CA ALA A 64 -4.94 -18.15 -6.82
C ALA A 64 -3.79 -18.29 -5.79
N HIS A 65 -2.99 -17.24 -5.62
CA HIS A 65 -1.97 -17.16 -4.58
C HIS A 65 -2.29 -16.00 -3.65
N PRO A 66 -2.85 -16.25 -2.45
CA PRO A 66 -3.34 -15.20 -1.57
C PRO A 66 -2.27 -14.15 -1.23
N CYS A 67 -2.60 -12.88 -1.48
CA CYS A 67 -1.73 -11.75 -1.21
C CYS A 67 -1.83 -11.30 0.25
N LYS A 68 -0.70 -11.17 0.94
CA LYS A 68 -0.73 -10.87 2.38
C LYS A 68 -0.68 -9.36 2.68
N LEU A 69 -0.53 -8.53 1.63
CA LEU A 69 -0.41 -7.09 1.75
C LEU A 69 -1.64 -6.45 2.41
N CYS A 70 -2.85 -6.83 1.99
CA CYS A 70 -4.10 -6.27 2.51
C CYS A 70 -4.34 -6.65 3.98
N ALA A 71 -3.96 -7.86 4.39
CA ALA A 71 -4.01 -8.27 5.79
C ALA A 71 -3.15 -7.35 6.67
N VAL A 72 -1.92 -7.04 6.24
CA VAL A 72 -0.98 -6.21 7.01
C VAL A 72 -1.32 -4.72 6.96
N ARG A 73 -1.68 -4.20 5.79
CA ARG A 73 -1.82 -2.74 5.57
C ARG A 73 -3.22 -2.20 5.83
N ALA A 74 -4.25 -3.00 5.56
CA ALA A 74 -5.64 -2.57 5.65
C ALA A 74 -6.43 -3.31 6.73
N GLY A 75 -5.85 -4.34 7.36
CA GLY A 75 -6.55 -5.20 8.32
C GLY A 75 -7.73 -5.94 7.69
N GLY A 76 -7.65 -6.27 6.40
CA GLY A 76 -8.70 -6.95 5.67
C GLY A 76 -8.52 -6.89 4.16
N CYS A 77 -9.25 -7.72 3.41
CA CYS A 77 -9.23 -7.78 1.95
C CYS A 77 -10.62 -7.46 1.39
N ARG A 78 -10.70 -6.43 0.54
CA ARG A 78 -11.92 -6.02 -0.19
C ARG A 78 -11.71 -5.89 -1.71
N CYS A 79 -10.59 -6.41 -2.22
CA CYS A 79 -10.22 -6.25 -3.63
C CYS A 79 -11.27 -6.86 -4.57
N GLY A 80 -11.86 -8.02 -4.23
CA GLY A 80 -12.89 -8.66 -5.06
C GLY A 80 -14.19 -7.85 -5.16
N GLU A 81 -14.56 -7.17 -4.08
CA GLU A 81 -15.70 -6.25 -4.06
C GLU A 81 -15.41 -5.00 -4.91
N ALA A 82 -14.27 -4.36 -4.68
CA ALA A 82 -13.82 -3.19 -5.45
C ALA A 82 -13.72 -3.50 -6.96
N ALA A 83 -13.13 -4.64 -7.33
CA ALA A 83 -13.02 -5.06 -8.72
C ALA A 83 -14.38 -5.23 -9.40
N ARG A 84 -15.36 -5.85 -8.72
CA ARG A 84 -16.74 -5.97 -9.23
C ARG A 84 -17.43 -4.62 -9.40
N ALA A 85 -17.07 -3.64 -8.57
CA ALA A 85 -17.55 -2.26 -8.68
C ALA A 85 -16.80 -1.44 -9.74
N GLY A 86 -15.79 -2.00 -10.42
CA GLY A 86 -14.95 -1.26 -11.37
C GLY A 86 -13.96 -0.28 -10.71
N GLU A 87 -13.79 -0.41 -9.40
CA GLU A 87 -12.86 0.38 -8.59
C GLU A 87 -11.43 -0.18 -8.70
N PRO A 88 -10.41 0.67 -8.55
CA PRO A 88 -9.02 0.20 -8.49
C PRO A 88 -8.78 -0.70 -7.27
N VAL A 89 -7.80 -1.58 -7.40
CA VAL A 89 -7.42 -2.57 -6.37
C VAL A 89 -5.94 -2.43 -6.00
N CYS A 90 -5.45 -3.21 -5.03
CA CYS A 90 -4.02 -3.20 -4.72
C CYS A 90 -3.19 -3.75 -5.88
N GLU A 91 -1.92 -3.34 -5.98
CA GLU A 91 -1.00 -3.72 -7.06
C GLU A 91 -0.87 -5.25 -7.23
N GLU A 92 -0.81 -5.99 -6.13
CA GLU A 92 -0.70 -7.44 -6.14
C GLU A 92 -1.96 -8.08 -6.76
N CYS A 93 -3.16 -7.65 -6.35
CA CYS A 93 -4.40 -8.17 -6.91
C CYS A 93 -4.54 -7.80 -8.40
N ALA A 94 -4.25 -6.55 -8.77
CA ALA A 94 -4.31 -6.11 -10.16
C ALA A 94 -3.39 -6.97 -11.05
N THR A 95 -2.14 -7.15 -10.63
CA THR A 95 -1.16 -7.99 -11.34
C THR A 95 -1.65 -9.42 -11.52
N MET A 96 -2.25 -10.01 -10.49
CA MET A 96 -2.69 -11.40 -10.52
C MET A 96 -3.94 -11.59 -11.40
N TRP A 97 -4.89 -10.65 -11.38
CA TRP A 97 -6.02 -10.66 -12.32
C TRP A 97 -5.58 -10.49 -13.77
N LEU A 98 -4.65 -9.57 -14.05
CA LEU A 98 -4.09 -9.39 -15.40
C LEU A 98 -3.39 -10.66 -15.90
N LYS A 99 -2.81 -11.45 -15.00
CA LYS A 99 -2.25 -12.78 -15.27
C LYS A 99 -3.29 -13.90 -15.37
N GLY A 100 -4.59 -13.59 -15.23
CA GLY A 100 -5.67 -14.56 -15.26
C GLY A 100 -5.77 -15.43 -14.01
N GLN A 101 -5.22 -14.99 -12.88
CA GLN A 101 -5.17 -15.71 -11.62
C GLN A 101 -6.19 -15.21 -10.58
N GLY A 102 -7.15 -14.38 -10.98
CA GLY A 102 -8.28 -14.03 -10.13
C GLY A 102 -9.49 -14.93 -10.39
N ALA A 103 -10.23 -15.20 -9.33
CA ALA A 103 -11.43 -16.04 -9.33
C ALA A 103 -12.72 -15.25 -9.62
N GLU A 104 -12.72 -13.94 -9.39
CA GLU A 104 -13.88 -13.09 -9.66
C GLU A 104 -14.13 -12.93 -11.18
N PRO A 105 -15.41 -12.95 -11.63
CA PRO A 105 -15.78 -12.77 -13.03
C PRO A 105 -15.71 -11.29 -13.44
N VAL A 106 -14.52 -10.71 -13.41
CA VAL A 106 -14.26 -9.31 -13.81
C VAL A 106 -13.48 -9.31 -15.12
N GLU A 107 -13.85 -8.38 -16.02
CA GLU A 107 -13.16 -8.19 -17.29
C GLU A 107 -11.71 -7.75 -17.02
N ARG A 108 -10.73 -8.55 -17.48
CA ARG A 108 -9.32 -8.36 -17.10
C ARG A 108 -8.78 -6.99 -17.50
N SER A 109 -9.20 -6.50 -18.67
CA SER A 109 -8.80 -5.19 -19.19
C SER A 109 -9.34 -4.01 -18.38
N SER A 110 -10.33 -4.22 -17.51
CA SER A 110 -10.90 -3.19 -16.63
C SER A 110 -10.19 -3.07 -15.27
N ILE A 111 -9.40 -4.09 -14.91
CA ILE A 111 -8.66 -4.13 -13.64
C ILE A 111 -7.46 -3.20 -13.72
N ARG A 112 -7.33 -2.33 -12.73
CA ARG A 112 -6.20 -1.41 -12.57
C ARG A 112 -5.84 -1.27 -11.09
N SER A 113 -4.58 -0.98 -10.80
CA SER A 113 -4.17 -0.74 -9.43
C SER A 113 -4.52 0.68 -8.96
N PHE A 114 -4.50 0.93 -7.64
CA PHE A 114 -4.60 2.28 -7.08
C PHE A 114 -3.51 3.20 -7.66
N LEU A 115 -2.28 2.70 -7.76
CA LEU A 115 -1.14 3.47 -8.28
C LEU A 115 -1.34 3.82 -9.75
N GLU A 116 -1.84 2.89 -10.55
CA GLU A 116 -2.18 3.16 -11.96
C GLU A 116 -3.31 4.19 -12.09
N ALA A 117 -4.38 4.03 -11.31
CA ALA A 117 -5.50 4.96 -11.32
C ALA A 117 -5.10 6.39 -10.88
N GLU A 118 -4.28 6.51 -9.84
CA GLU A 118 -3.71 7.80 -9.41
C GLU A 118 -2.81 8.41 -10.49
N ARG A 119 -1.99 7.58 -11.14
CA ARG A 119 -1.09 8.04 -12.20
C ARG A 119 -1.88 8.59 -13.40
N MET A 120 -2.92 7.88 -13.82
CA MET A 120 -3.84 8.35 -14.86
C MET A 120 -4.56 9.64 -14.45
N ALA A 121 -5.03 9.74 -13.20
CA ALA A 121 -5.67 10.96 -12.69
C ALA A 121 -4.73 12.17 -12.67
N ASN A 122 -3.42 11.94 -12.48
CA ASN A 122 -2.39 12.96 -12.52
C ASN A 122 -1.84 13.25 -13.92
N GLY A 123 -2.38 12.59 -14.97
CA GLY A 123 -1.95 12.77 -16.36
C GLY A 123 -0.59 12.15 -16.70
N ASP A 124 -0.06 11.27 -15.85
CA ASP A 124 1.21 10.57 -16.08
C ASP A 124 0.96 9.23 -16.80
N TYR A 125 0.73 9.28 -18.10
CA TYR A 125 0.36 8.10 -18.89
C TYR A 125 1.55 7.21 -19.28
N GLY A 126 2.60 7.10 -18.44
CA GLY A 126 3.66 6.13 -18.67
C GLY A 126 5.07 6.70 -18.63
N VAL A 127 5.42 7.45 -17.59
CA VAL A 127 6.84 7.68 -17.30
C VAL A 127 7.49 6.36 -16.86
N ILE A 128 8.07 5.66 -17.82
CA ILE A 128 8.95 4.52 -17.59
C ILE A 128 10.27 5.08 -17.05
N CYS A 129 10.79 4.50 -15.96
CA CYS A 129 12.09 4.87 -15.42
C CYS A 129 13.15 4.80 -16.51
N GLY A 130 13.84 5.92 -16.77
CA GLY A 130 14.85 6.02 -17.82
C GLY A 130 14.30 6.31 -19.23
N GLN A 131 13.02 6.65 -19.39
CA GLN A 131 12.46 7.16 -20.64
C GLN A 131 12.01 8.62 -20.45
N PRO A 132 12.21 9.49 -21.45
CA PRO A 132 11.66 10.85 -21.42
C PRO A 132 10.13 10.78 -21.34
N ARG A 133 9.52 11.74 -20.63
CA ARG A 133 8.05 11.82 -20.57
C ARG A 133 7.51 11.94 -22.01
N PRO A 134 6.50 11.13 -22.40
CA PRO A 134 5.85 11.34 -23.68
C PRO A 134 5.28 12.76 -23.74
N ALA A 135 5.42 13.42 -24.88
CA ALA A 135 4.82 14.73 -25.07
C ALA A 135 3.29 14.61 -24.92
N THR A 136 2.70 15.46 -24.09
CA THR A 136 1.24 15.55 -23.93
C THR A 136 0.62 15.87 -25.30
N PRO A 137 -0.49 15.22 -25.70
CA PRO A 137 -1.17 15.54 -26.96
C PRO A 137 -1.73 16.96 -26.99
#